data_AF-A0A9D7PV13-F1
#
_entry.id   AF-A0A9D7PV13-F1
#
_cell.length_a   1.000
_cell.length_b   1.000
_cell.length_c   1.000
_cell.angle_alpha   90.00
_cell.angle_beta   90.00
_cell.angle_gamma   90.00
#
_symmetry.space_group_name_H-M   'P 1'
#
loop_
_entity.id
_entity.type
_entity.pdbx_description
1 polymer ?
#
loop_
_entity_poly.entity_id
_entity_poly.type
_entity_poly.pdbx_seq_one_letter_code
_entity_poly.pdbx_strand_id
1 'polypeptide(L)'
;MILQEGDEIFIPKRNDLVTITGATNTYEWYPQKVAELGRINVQYSKNKNVMYYINEYAGGLSKNASKAKISVIDASGKVHKTKRFLFFQTYPKVKPGSTINVGYKTVKPKEEKGKNEEDVKWGEVLANSIAQATAILSIILLIQNVN
;
A
#
# COMPACT_ATOMS: atom_id res chain seq x y z
N MET A 1 47.60 7.38 -10.07
CA MET A 1 47.60 7.37 -8.59
C MET A 1 47.99 5.96 -8.17
N ILE A 2 49.05 5.83 -7.38
CA ILE A 2 49.59 4.55 -6.89
C ILE A 2 49.55 4.60 -5.36
N LEU A 3 49.18 3.49 -4.73
CA LEU A 3 49.06 3.40 -3.27
C LEU A 3 50.44 3.50 -2.61
N GLN A 4 50.55 4.27 -1.53
CA GLN A 4 51.80 4.41 -0.76
C GLN A 4 51.73 3.69 0.58
N GLU A 5 52.90 3.43 1.17
CA GLU A 5 53.02 2.84 2.50
C GLU A 5 52.40 3.76 3.55
N GLY A 6 51.36 3.26 4.25
CA GLY A 6 50.53 4.04 5.17
C GLY A 6 49.11 4.31 4.68
N ASP A 7 48.80 4.06 3.40
CA ASP A 7 47.43 4.15 2.87
C ASP A 7 46.58 2.97 3.35
N GLU A 8 45.41 3.27 3.93
CA GLU A 8 44.46 2.26 4.39
C GLU A 8 43.27 2.15 3.43
N ILE A 9 43.07 0.97 2.83
CA ILE A 9 41.90 0.68 1.99
C ILE A 9 40.80 0.11 2.87
N PHE A 10 39.78 0.93 3.14
CA PHE A 10 38.57 0.50 3.81
C PHE A 10 37.49 0.08 2.81
N ILE A 11 37.17 -1.22 2.78
CA ILE A 11 36.03 -1.74 2.02
C ILE A 11 34.83 -1.88 2.98
N PRO A 12 33.83 -0.97 2.92
CA PRO A 12 32.66 -1.08 3.78
C PRO A 12 31.86 -2.33 3.43
N LYS A 13 31.52 -3.13 4.45
CA LYS A 13 30.57 -4.24 4.29
C LYS A 13 29.21 -3.65 3.94
N ARG A 14 28.66 -4.02 2.77
CA ARG A 14 27.27 -3.69 2.45
C ARG A 14 26.35 -4.56 3.29
N ASN A 15 25.34 -3.93 3.89
CA ASN A 15 24.24 -4.68 4.48
C ASN A 15 23.32 -5.17 3.35
N ASP A 16 23.53 -6.41 2.94
CA ASP A 16 22.72 -7.07 1.92
C ASP A 16 21.53 -7.85 2.55
N LEU A 17 21.16 -7.53 3.79
CA LEU A 17 19.98 -8.10 4.45
C LEU A 17 18.76 -7.21 4.28
N VAL A 18 17.59 -7.84 4.23
CA VAL A 18 16.27 -7.23 4.29
C VAL A 18 15.60 -7.73 5.56
N THR A 19 15.10 -6.82 6.38
CA THR A 19 14.38 -7.16 7.61
C THR A 19 12.88 -7.07 7.36
N ILE A 20 12.10 -8.09 7.71
CA ILE A 20 10.64 -8.12 7.59
C ILE A 20 10.03 -8.08 8.99
N THR A 21 9.06 -7.19 9.20
CA THR A 21 8.39 -6.97 10.50
C THR A 21 6.89 -6.73 10.34
N GLY A 22 6.16 -6.91 11.43
CA GLY A 22 4.74 -6.56 11.53
C GLY A 22 3.79 -7.72 11.28
N ALA A 23 2.64 -7.43 10.67
CA ALA A 23 1.49 -8.33 10.56
C ALA A 23 1.66 -9.41 9.48
N THR A 24 2.56 -10.38 9.68
CA THR A 24 2.81 -11.51 8.77
C THR A 24 2.41 -12.85 9.39
N ASN A 25 2.37 -13.92 8.59
CA ASN A 25 2.07 -15.29 9.06
C ASN A 25 3.33 -16.03 9.55
N THR A 26 4.32 -15.30 10.05
CA THR A 26 5.59 -15.87 10.50
C THR A 26 5.41 -17.00 11.49
N TYR A 27 4.44 -16.88 12.41
CA TYR A 27 4.11 -17.88 13.42
C TYR A 27 3.61 -19.22 12.85
N GLU A 28 3.15 -19.27 11.59
CA GLU A 28 2.66 -20.50 10.97
C GLU A 28 3.79 -21.38 10.40
N TRP A 29 4.92 -20.78 10.02
CA TRP A 29 5.98 -21.47 9.25
C TRP A 29 7.35 -21.50 9.95
N TYR A 30 7.54 -20.70 11.01
CA TYR A 30 8.80 -20.62 11.74
C TYR A 30 8.67 -21.17 13.16
N PRO A 31 9.77 -21.70 13.74
CA PRO A 31 9.81 -22.05 15.15
C PRO A 31 9.41 -20.86 16.03
N GLN A 32 8.69 -21.13 17.11
CA GLN A 32 8.13 -20.10 17.99
C GLN A 32 9.18 -19.08 18.45
N LYS A 33 10.40 -19.54 18.79
CA LYS A 33 11.54 -18.68 19.16
C LYS A 33 11.91 -17.63 18.10
N VAL A 34 11.77 -17.95 16.81
CA VAL A 34 12.06 -17.02 15.71
C VAL A 34 10.90 -16.05 15.53
N ALA A 35 9.67 -16.54 15.63
CA ALA A 35 8.48 -15.72 15.49
C ALA A 35 8.35 -14.70 16.64
N GLU A 36 8.77 -15.06 17.86
CA GLU A 36 8.84 -14.19 19.05
C GLU A 36 9.74 -12.96 18.86
N LEU A 37 10.75 -13.03 17.98
CA LEU A 37 11.61 -11.88 17.68
C LEU A 37 10.86 -10.75 16.96
N GLY A 38 9.68 -11.04 16.41
CA GLY A 38 8.85 -10.09 15.65
C GLY A 38 9.50 -9.60 14.35
N ARG A 39 10.61 -10.23 13.94
CA ARG A 39 11.38 -9.85 12.75
C ARG A 39 12.04 -11.05 12.09
N ILE A 40 12.15 -11.00 10.76
CA ILE A 40 12.88 -11.99 9.95
C ILE A 40 13.94 -11.25 9.13
N ASN A 41 15.18 -11.72 9.16
CA ASN A 41 16.24 -11.19 8.30
C ASN A 41 16.50 -12.16 7.16
N VAL A 42 16.47 -11.65 5.93
CA VAL A 42 16.65 -12.47 4.72
C VAL A 42 17.62 -11.80 3.75
N GLN A 43 18.22 -12.60 2.88
CA GLN A 43 19.14 -12.06 1.89
C GLN A 43 18.38 -11.22 0.85
N TYR A 44 18.97 -10.09 0.48
CA TYR A 44 18.49 -9.25 -0.61
C TYR A 44 18.53 -10.01 -1.94
N SER A 45 17.40 -9.97 -2.65
CA SER A 45 17.23 -10.44 -4.02
C SER A 45 16.93 -9.28 -4.97
N LYS A 46 17.68 -9.22 -6.07
CA LYS A 46 17.56 -8.16 -7.07
C LYS A 46 16.18 -8.14 -7.72
N ASN A 47 15.67 -6.93 -7.98
CA ASN A 47 14.40 -6.67 -8.67
C ASN A 47 13.14 -7.27 -8.00
N LYS A 48 13.20 -7.57 -6.70
CA LYS A 48 12.05 -8.05 -5.95
C LYS A 48 11.31 -6.90 -5.25
N ASN A 49 9.98 -6.96 -5.29
CA ASN A 49 9.13 -6.03 -4.57
C ASN A 49 8.84 -6.54 -3.15
N VAL A 50 8.25 -5.69 -2.31
CA VAL A 50 7.95 -6.04 -0.91
C VAL A 50 7.07 -7.28 -0.76
N MET A 51 6.16 -7.53 -1.71
CA MET A 51 5.23 -8.66 -1.65
C MET A 51 5.94 -10.01 -1.86
N TYR A 52 6.98 -10.05 -2.70
CA TYR A 52 7.82 -11.24 -2.86
C TYR A 52 8.41 -11.68 -1.52
N TYR A 53 9.00 -10.73 -0.78
CA TYR A 53 9.64 -11.06 0.49
C TYR A 53 8.64 -11.52 1.56
N ILE A 54 7.48 -10.87 1.63
CA ILE A 54 6.42 -11.24 2.57
C ILE A 54 5.91 -12.66 2.30
N ASN A 55 5.67 -12.99 1.03
CA ASN A 55 5.14 -14.29 0.66
C ASN A 55 6.17 -15.42 0.83
N GLU A 56 7.40 -15.20 0.34
CA GLU A 56 8.45 -16.23 0.34
C GLU A 56 9.00 -16.49 1.74
N TYR A 57 9.19 -15.43 2.53
CA TYR A 57 9.94 -15.54 3.78
C TYR A 57 9.12 -15.27 5.03
N ALA A 58 7.91 -14.73 4.94
CA ALA A 58 7.10 -14.40 6.12
C ALA A 58 5.75 -15.13 6.16
N GLY A 59 5.58 -16.18 5.33
CA GLY A 59 4.34 -16.96 5.26
C GLY A 59 3.15 -16.21 4.64
N GLY A 60 3.39 -15.03 4.07
CA GLY A 60 2.35 -14.15 3.56
C GLY A 60 1.82 -13.15 4.58
N LEU A 61 0.71 -12.50 4.20
CA LEU A 61 0.03 -11.51 5.02
C LEU A 61 -0.94 -12.17 6.00
N SER A 62 -0.86 -11.75 7.25
CA SER A 62 -1.82 -12.17 8.28
C SER A 62 -3.24 -11.63 8.04
N LYS A 63 -4.23 -12.26 8.68
CA LYS A 63 -5.65 -11.86 8.57
C LYS A 63 -5.89 -10.42 9.03
N ASN A 64 -5.11 -9.94 9.99
CA ASN A 64 -5.14 -8.57 10.51
C ASN A 64 -4.17 -7.62 9.78
N ALA A 65 -3.47 -8.06 8.73
CA ALA A 65 -2.61 -7.20 7.92
C ALA A 65 -3.39 -6.24 7.03
N SER A 66 -2.91 -5.01 6.90
CA SER A 66 -3.44 -4.02 5.96
C SER A 66 -2.53 -3.90 4.74
N LYS A 67 -3.01 -4.36 3.57
CA LYS A 67 -2.29 -4.23 2.29
C LYS A 67 -1.90 -2.78 1.96
N ALA A 68 -2.72 -1.81 2.38
CA ALA A 68 -2.48 -0.38 2.17
C ALA A 68 -1.42 0.21 3.12
N LYS A 69 -1.11 -0.48 4.23
CA LYS A 69 -0.11 -0.03 5.23
C LYS A 69 1.19 -0.84 5.16
N ILE A 70 1.51 -1.34 3.97
CA ILE A 70 2.81 -1.96 3.72
C ILE A 70 3.77 -0.84 3.32
N SER A 71 4.96 -0.86 3.92
CA SER A 71 6.01 0.11 3.66
C SER A 71 7.39 -0.51 3.67
N VAL A 72 8.31 0.11 2.96
CA VAL A 72 9.73 -0.23 2.89
C VAL A 72 10.50 1.00 3.36
N ILE A 73 11.34 0.82 4.36
CA ILE A 73 12.25 1.83 4.88
C ILE A 73 13.63 1.50 4.30
N ASP A 74 14.13 2.36 3.41
CA ASP A 74 15.46 2.19 2.82
C ASP A 74 16.56 2.32 3.89
N ALA A 75 17.78 1.86 3.58
CA ALA A 75 18.95 2.08 4.45
C ALA A 75 19.24 3.56 4.74
N SER A 76 18.76 4.48 3.90
CA SER A 76 18.84 5.93 4.12
C SER A 76 17.72 6.50 5.02
N GLY A 77 16.79 5.67 5.49
CA GLY A 77 15.62 6.07 6.27
C GLY A 77 14.42 6.53 5.42
N LYS A 78 14.55 6.60 4.08
CA LYS A 78 13.43 6.97 3.20
C LYS A 78 12.33 5.92 3.22
N VAL A 79 11.09 6.35 3.45
CA VAL A 79 9.92 5.46 3.50
C VAL A 79 9.20 5.43 2.15
N HIS A 80 9.05 4.23 1.59
CA HIS A 80 8.26 3.96 0.40
C HIS A 80 7.01 3.18 0.80
N LYS A 81 5.83 3.74 0.53
CA LYS A 81 4.54 3.15 0.90
C LYS A 81 3.88 2.48 -0.31
N THR A 82 3.05 1.47 -0.06
CA THR A 82 2.13 0.96 -1.07
C THR A 82 1.19 2.07 -1.54
N LYS A 83 1.09 2.24 -2.85
CA LYS A 83 0.16 3.19 -3.47
C LYS A 83 -1.05 2.42 -3.99
N ARG A 84 -2.23 3.00 -3.90
CA ARG A 84 -3.46 2.47 -4.53
C ARG A 84 -3.87 3.41 -5.64
N PHE A 85 -4.12 2.86 -6.82
CA PHE A 85 -4.71 3.58 -7.94
C PHE A 85 -5.94 2.79 -8.41
N LEU A 86 -7.11 3.41 -8.29
CA LEU A 86 -8.40 2.80 -8.60
C LEU A 86 -8.57 1.44 -7.86
N PHE A 87 -8.54 0.32 -8.58
CA PHE A 87 -8.65 -1.04 -8.06
C PHE A 87 -7.30 -1.76 -7.86
N PHE A 88 -6.19 -1.18 -8.32
CA PHE A 88 -4.87 -1.81 -8.26
C PHE A 88 -3.99 -1.22 -7.17
N GLN A 89 -3.14 -2.06 -6.58
CA GLN A 89 -2.13 -1.66 -5.61
C GLN A 89 -0.74 -1.80 -6.23
N THR A 90 0.07 -0.76 -6.09
CA THR A 90 1.47 -0.76 -6.50
C THR A 90 2.34 -0.90 -5.28
N TYR A 91 3.06 -2.02 -5.22
CA TYR A 91 3.95 -2.38 -4.14
C TYR A 91 5.37 -1.82 -4.39
N PRO A 92 6.01 -1.18 -3.39
CA PRO A 92 7.36 -0.64 -3.55
C PRO A 92 8.42 -1.72 -3.79
N LYS A 93 9.49 -1.34 -4.49
CA LYS A 93 10.70 -2.15 -4.65
C LYS A 93 11.52 -2.11 -3.36
N VAL A 94 12.21 -3.21 -3.07
CA VAL A 94 13.09 -3.32 -1.90
C VAL A 94 14.54 -3.11 -2.33
N LYS A 95 15.35 -2.48 -1.47
CA LYS A 95 16.79 -2.27 -1.67
C LYS A 95 17.59 -3.04 -0.61
N PRO A 96 18.89 -3.28 -0.82
CA PRO A 96 19.78 -3.81 0.22
C PRO A 96 19.68 -2.97 1.51
N GLY A 97 19.67 -3.63 2.67
CA GLY A 97 19.60 -2.97 3.97
C GLY A 97 18.23 -2.38 4.33
N SER A 98 17.18 -2.68 3.56
CA SER A 98 15.85 -2.13 3.81
C SER A 98 15.08 -2.90 4.89
N THR A 99 14.20 -2.19 5.59
CA THR A 99 13.23 -2.78 6.52
C THR A 99 11.82 -2.73 5.93
N ILE A 100 11.19 -3.88 5.78
CA ILE A 100 9.80 -4.06 5.40
C ILE A 100 8.95 -4.02 6.67
N ASN A 101 7.93 -3.16 6.67
CA ASN A 101 6.95 -3.05 7.74
C ASN A 101 5.54 -3.32 7.20
N VAL A 102 4.86 -4.30 7.78
CA VAL A 102 3.47 -4.67 7.48
C VAL A 102 2.55 -4.16 8.57
N GLY A 103 1.85 -3.05 8.29
CA GLY A 103 0.92 -2.46 9.25
C GLY A 103 -0.36 -3.27 9.45
N TYR A 104 -0.93 -3.16 10.65
CA TYR A 104 -2.20 -3.78 11.01
C TYR A 104 -3.41 -2.99 10.46
N LYS A 105 -4.50 -3.70 10.17
CA LYS A 105 -5.81 -3.11 9.92
C LYS A 105 -6.19 -2.28 11.16
N THR A 106 -6.38 -0.98 10.96
CA THR A 106 -7.04 -0.18 11.99
C THR A 106 -8.50 -0.55 11.97
N VAL A 107 -9.01 -1.07 13.09
CA VAL A 107 -10.42 -0.97 13.39
C VAL A 107 -10.66 0.53 13.51
N LYS A 108 -11.22 1.15 12.47
CA LYS A 108 -11.72 2.52 12.65
C LYS A 108 -12.73 2.40 13.80
N PRO A 109 -12.63 3.20 14.87
CA PRO A 109 -13.78 3.40 15.74
C PRO A 109 -14.96 3.67 14.79
N LYS A 110 -16.10 3.03 15.00
CA LYS A 110 -17.31 3.45 14.28
C LYS A 110 -17.47 4.92 14.63
N GLU A 111 -17.07 5.80 13.73
CA GLU A 111 -17.51 7.19 13.76
C GLU A 111 -19.02 7.04 13.80
N GLU A 112 -19.61 7.41 14.93
CA GLU A 112 -21.05 7.62 15.01
C GLU A 112 -21.31 8.61 13.89
N LYS A 113 -21.88 8.12 12.79
CA LYS A 113 -22.25 8.95 11.66
C LYS A 113 -23.04 10.11 12.27
N GLY A 114 -22.45 11.30 12.24
CA GLY A 114 -23.12 12.51 12.70
C GLY A 114 -24.47 12.53 12.01
N LYS A 115 -25.53 12.56 12.80
CA LYS A 115 -26.93 12.60 12.38
C LYS A 115 -27.29 13.94 11.70
N ASN A 116 -26.47 14.39 10.76
CA ASN A 116 -26.69 15.59 9.96
C ASN A 116 -26.40 15.29 8.47
N GLU A 117 -26.71 14.07 8.02
CA GLU A 117 -27.09 13.87 6.63
C GLU A 117 -28.59 14.22 6.61
N GLU A 118 -28.93 15.49 6.39
CA GLU A 118 -30.29 15.85 6.00
C GLU A 118 -30.66 14.96 4.81
N ASP A 119 -31.77 14.25 4.89
CA ASP A 119 -32.19 13.23 3.93
C ASP A 119 -32.26 13.82 2.51
N VAL A 120 -31.14 13.77 1.78
CA VAL A 120 -31.11 14.13 0.37
C VAL A 120 -32.00 13.13 -0.35
N LYS A 121 -33.18 13.57 -0.78
CA LYS A 121 -34.15 12.75 -1.51
C LYS A 121 -33.64 12.46 -2.92
N TRP A 122 -32.77 11.47 -3.06
CA TRP A 122 -32.17 11.05 -4.33
C TRP A 122 -33.19 10.75 -5.43
N GLY A 123 -34.37 10.24 -5.08
CA GLY A 123 -35.45 10.04 -6.04
C GLY A 123 -35.96 11.35 -6.67
N GLU A 124 -36.08 12.41 -5.87
CA GLU A 124 -36.53 13.73 -6.31
C GLU A 124 -35.45 14.45 -7.13
N VAL A 125 -34.19 14.36 -6.68
CA VAL A 125 -33.04 14.90 -7.42
C VAL A 125 -32.93 14.25 -8.80
N LEU A 126 -33.04 12.93 -8.88
CA LEU A 126 -32.97 12.20 -10.15
C LEU A 126 -34.17 12.50 -11.05
N ALA A 127 -35.39 12.54 -10.50
CA ALA A 127 -36.59 12.87 -11.26
C ALA A 127 -36.53 14.29 -11.85
N ASN A 128 -36.06 15.27 -11.07
CA ASN A 128 -35.90 16.65 -11.53
C ASN A 128 -34.85 16.77 -12.65
N SER A 129 -33.72 16.03 -12.54
CA SER A 129 -32.71 16.00 -13.62
C SER A 129 -33.26 15.38 -14.90
N ILE A 130 -34.04 14.29 -14.80
CA ILE A 130 -34.67 13.66 -15.97
C ILE A 130 -35.68 14.62 -16.60
N ALA A 131 -36.54 15.26 -15.79
CA ALA A 131 -37.54 16.21 -16.27
C ALA A 131 -36.90 17.40 -17.01
N GLN A 132 -35.81 17.95 -16.48
CA GLN A 132 -35.06 19.03 -17.14
C GLN A 132 -34.44 18.57 -18.46
N ALA A 133 -33.86 17.37 -18.49
CA ALA A 133 -33.29 16.80 -19.72
C ALA A 133 -34.38 16.56 -20.78
N THR A 134 -35.53 16.02 -20.39
CA THR A 134 -36.69 15.83 -21.28
C THR A 134 -37.19 17.17 -21.80
N ALA A 135 -37.30 18.20 -20.96
CA ALA A 135 -37.71 19.52 -21.40
C ALA A 135 -36.76 20.11 -22.45
N ILE A 136 -35.44 19.99 -22.23
CA ILE A 136 -34.41 20.42 -23.21
C ILE A 136 -34.54 19.63 -24.51
N LEU A 137 -34.69 18.30 -24.44
CA LEU A 137 -34.88 17.44 -25.61
C LEU A 137 -36.15 17.81 -26.38
N SER A 138 -37.26 18.05 -25.69
CA SER A 138 -38.53 18.47 -26.31
C SER A 138 -38.37 19.80 -27.04
N ILE A 139 -37.68 20.78 -26.44
CA ILE A 139 -37.40 22.08 -27.09
C ILE A 139 -36.59 21.86 -28.38
N ILE A 140 -35.54 21.02 -28.33
CA ILE A 140 -34.71 20.71 -29.49
C ILE A 140 -35.52 20.05 -30.61
N LEU A 141 -36.35 19.05 -30.27
CA LEU A 141 -37.19 18.34 -31.24
C LEU A 141 -38.24 19.25 -31.89
N LEU A 142 -38.81 20.19 -31.13
CA LEU A 142 -39.75 21.18 -31.67
C LEU A 142 -39.07 22.11 -32.67
N ILE A 143 -37.84 22.55 -32.41
CA ILE A 143 -37.06 23.37 -33.35
C ILE A 143 -36.74 22.58 -34.63
N GLN A 144 -36.42 21.30 -34.52
CA GLN A 144 -36.12 20.44 -35.67
C GLN A 144 -37.35 20.14 -36.55
N ASN A 145 -38.55 20.12 -35.97
CA ASN A 145 -39.79 19.75 -36.67
C ASN A 145 -40.50 20.94 -37.39
N VAL A 146 -39.98 22.17 -37.25
CA VAL A 146 -40.55 23.40 -37.84
C VAL A 146 -39.82 23.83 -39.13
N ASN A 147 -38.77 23.11 -39.54
CA ASN A 147 -38.11 23.21 -40.86
C ASN A 147 -38.49 22.02 -41.75
#